data_AF-A0A6A1TK88-F1
#
_entry.id   AF-A0A6A1TK88-F1
#
_cell.length_a   1.000
_cell.length_b   1.000
_cell.length_c   1.000
_cell.angle_alpha   90.00
_cell.angle_beta   90.00
_cell.angle_gamma   90.00
#
_symmetry.space_group_name_H-M   'P 1'
#
loop_
_entity.id
_entity.type
_entity.pdbx_description
1 polymer ?
#
loop_
_entity_poly.entity_id
_entity_poly.type
_entity_poly.pdbx_seq_one_letter_code
_entity_poly.pdbx_strand_id
1 'polypeptide(L)' 'MNLQIRDPRARELAERLAKKRNVSMTEAVIEALEEKLSREEQAEAPLQERVMKIVDRLHAIKGGEGRDMTKEEIDEMWGH' A
#
# COMPACT_ATOMS: atom_id res chain seq x y z
N MET A 1 2.64 22.12 15.66
CA MET A 1 1.41 22.17 16.51
C MET A 1 1.17 20.77 17.08
N ASN A 2 0.70 20.66 18.33
CA ASN A 2 0.43 19.37 18.95
C ASN A 2 -1.03 18.95 18.70
N LEU A 3 -1.26 17.74 18.17
CA LEU A 3 -2.60 17.21 17.93
C LEU A 3 -3.14 16.62 19.24
N GLN A 4 -4.18 17.25 19.81
CA GLN A 4 -4.82 16.81 21.05
C GLN A 4 -6.16 16.16 20.73
N ILE A 5 -6.20 14.82 20.72
CA ILE A 5 -7.43 14.05 20.46
C ILE A 5 -8.05 13.65 21.80
N ARG A 6 -9.25 14.15 22.10
CA ARG A 6 -9.99 13.84 23.34
C ARG A 6 -11.07 12.76 23.16
N ASP A 7 -11.20 12.21 21.96
CA ASP A 7 -12.16 11.16 21.68
C ASP A 7 -11.64 9.81 22.25
N PRO A 8 -12.42 9.14 23.13
CA PRO A 8 -11.99 7.89 23.76
C PRO A 8 -11.83 6.74 22.74
N ARG A 9 -12.57 6.76 21.63
CA ARG A 9 -12.47 5.74 20.57
C ARG A 9 -11.14 5.85 19.84
N ALA A 10 -10.67 7.07 19.59
CA ALA A 10 -9.38 7.29 18.96
C ALA A 10 -8.25 6.70 19.81
N ARG A 11 -8.32 6.88 21.14
CA ARG A 11 -7.36 6.28 22.08
C ARG A 11 -7.40 4.75 22.03
N GLU A 12 -8.58 4.14 22.04
CA GLU A 12 -8.72 2.68 21.98
C GLU A 12 -8.14 2.10 20.68
N LEU A 13 -8.44 2.74 19.53
CA LEU A 13 -7.91 2.33 18.23
C LEU A 13 -6.38 2.43 18.18
N ALA A 14 -5.83 3.55 18.64
CA ALA A 14 -4.40 3.78 18.70
C ALA A 14 -3.71 2.75 19.62
N GLU A 15 -4.27 2.46 20.79
CA GLU A 15 -3.75 1.48 21.74
C GLU A 15 -3.75 0.06 21.14
N ARG A 16 -4.83 -0.33 20.46
CA ARG A 16 -4.93 -1.63 19.80
C ARG A 16 -3.92 -1.78 18.66
N LEU A 17 -3.74 -0.74 17.85
CA LEU A 17 -2.80 -0.76 16.74
C LEU A 17 -1.35 -0.79 17.23
N ALA A 18 -1.03 0.03 18.24
CA ALA A 18 0.27 0.06 18.89
C ALA A 18 0.65 -1.30 19.48
N LYS A 19 -0.27 -1.95 20.20
CA LYS A 19 -0.06 -3.32 20.74
C LYS A 19 0.17 -4.34 19.63
N LYS A 20 -0.61 -4.26 18.54
CA LYS A 20 -0.49 -5.20 17.42
C LYS A 20 0.84 -5.07 16.67
N ARG A 21 1.34 -3.84 16.52
CA ARG A 21 2.60 -3.54 15.80
C ARG A 21 3.83 -3.50 16.71
N ASN A 22 3.64 -3.53 18.04
CA ASN A 22 4.69 -3.37 19.05
C ASN A 22 5.46 -2.05 18.91
N VAL A 23 4.73 -0.96 18.69
CA VAL A 23 5.26 0.40 18.51
C VAL A 23 4.61 1.37 19.51
N SER A 24 5.09 2.61 19.56
CA SER A 24 4.47 3.63 20.42
C SER A 24 3.08 4.03 19.91
N MET A 25 2.21 4.54 20.81
CA MET A 25 0.87 4.97 20.42
C MET A 25 0.89 6.12 19.40
N THR A 26 1.86 7.03 19.51
CA THR A 26 2.06 8.12 18.56
C THR A 26 2.48 7.59 17.19
N GLU A 27 3.43 6.67 17.15
CA GLU A 27 3.91 6.05 15.91
C GLU A 27 2.81 5.26 15.20
N ALA A 28 2.03 4.48 15.95
CA ALA A 28 0.86 3.77 15.41
C ALA A 28 -0.16 4.72 14.77
N VAL A 29 -0.40 5.90 15.38
CA VAL A 29 -1.31 6.92 14.82
C VAL A 29 -0.72 7.54 13.55
N ILE A 30 0.56 7.88 13.54
CA ILE A 30 1.25 8.44 12.37
C ILE A 30 1.17 7.45 11.19
N GLU A 31 1.59 6.20 11.40
CA GLU A 31 1.57 5.17 10.36
C GLU A 31 0.15 4.95 9.80
N ALA A 32 -0.87 4.92 10.66
CA ALA A 32 -2.26 4.76 10.22
C ALA A 32 -2.74 5.92 9.35
N LEU A 33 -2.33 7.15 9.67
CA LEU A 33 -2.65 8.34 8.89
C LEU A 33 -1.91 8.34 7.55
N GLU A 34 -0.62 8.01 7.55
CA GLU A 34 0.20 7.90 6.34
C GLU A 34 -0.33 6.83 5.39
N GLU A 35 -0.67 5.64 5.90
CA GLU A 35 -1.26 4.57 5.10
C GLU A 35 -2.60 4.99 4.49
N LYS A 36 -3.43 5.72 5.24
CA LYS A 36 -4.73 6.19 4.75
C LYS A 36 -4.56 7.27 3.69
N LEU A 37 -3.70 8.25 3.93
CA LEU A 37 -3.40 9.31 2.96
C LEU A 37 -2.80 8.73 1.67
N SER A 38 -1.83 7.84 1.78
CA SER A 38 -1.23 7.20 0.61
C SER A 38 -2.28 6.44 -0.23
N ARG A 39 -3.28 5.80 0.41
CA ARG A 39 -4.38 5.15 -0.29
C ARG A 39 -5.32 6.14 -0.99
N GLU A 40 -5.63 7.27 -0.37
CA GLU A 40 -6.45 8.32 -0.98
C GLU A 40 -5.71 8.97 -2.17
N GLU A 41 -4.45 9.33 -2.00
CA GLU A 41 -3.60 9.87 -3.09
C GLU A 41 -3.50 8.89 -4.27
N GLN A 42 -3.36 7.60 -3.98
CA GLN A 42 -3.39 6.57 -5.02
C GLN A 42 -4.75 6.41 -5.67
N ALA A 43 -5.86 6.69 -4.98
CA ALA A 43 -7.20 6.62 -5.55
C ALA A 43 -7.48 7.80 -6.47
N GLU A 44 -6.94 8.99 -6.14
CA GLU A 44 -7.01 10.19 -6.98
C GLU A 44 -6.10 10.13 -8.21
N ALA A 45 -5.03 9.34 -8.16
CA ALA A 45 -4.14 9.16 -9.30
C ALA A 45 -4.86 8.49 -10.50
N PRO A 46 -4.61 8.95 -11.74
CA PRO A 46 -5.09 8.28 -12.94
C PRO A 46 -4.76 6.79 -12.94
N LEU A 47 -5.66 5.96 -13.48
CA LEU A 47 -5.49 4.50 -13.51
C LEU A 47 -4.13 4.08 -14.08
N GLN A 48 -3.67 4.78 -15.11
CA GLN A 48 -2.39 4.58 -15.77
C GLN A 48 -1.22 4.69 -14.78
N GLU A 49 -1.20 5.72 -13.93
CA GLU A 49 -0.14 5.91 -12.94
C GLU A 49 -0.18 4.84 -11.85
N ARG A 50 -1.38 4.41 -11.45
CA ARG A 50 -1.57 3.34 -10.47
C ARG A 50 -1.07 2.01 -11.02
N VAL A 51 -1.34 1.70 -12.29
CA VAL A 51 -0.85 0.51 -12.98
C VAL A 51 0.67 0.55 -13.09
N MET A 52 1.26 1.69 -13.46
CA MET A 52 2.72 1.85 -13.53
C MET A 52 3.39 1.57 -12.17
N LYS A 53 2.86 2.08 -11.05
CA LYS A 53 3.40 1.78 -9.72
C LYS A 53 3.35 0.27 -9.37
N ILE A 54 2.32 -0.45 -9.82
CA ILE A 54 2.22 -1.90 -9.63
C ILE A 54 3.27 -2.61 -10.47
N VAL A 55 3.44 -2.22 -11.74
CA VAL A 55 4.46 -2.73 -12.65
C VAL A 55 5.86 -2.53 -12.05
N ASP A 56 6.18 -1.33 -11.57
CA ASP A 56 7.47 -1.02 -10.94
C ASP A 56 7.74 -1.90 -9.72
N ARG A 57 6.71 -2.10 -8.87
CA ARG A 57 6.83 -2.98 -7.69
C ARG A 57 7.03 -4.44 -8.08
N LEU A 58 6.37 -4.91 -9.13
CA LEU A 58 6.57 -6.27 -9.66
C LEU A 58 7.98 -6.44 -10.23
N HIS A 59 8.50 -5.45 -10.95
CA HIS A 59 9.89 -5.45 -11.41
C HIS A 59 10.88 -5.49 -10.24
N ALA A 60 10.64 -4.73 -9.17
CA ALA A 60 11.48 -4.73 -7.98
C ALA A 60 11.44 -6.07 -7.20
N ILE A 61 10.32 -6.79 -7.24
CA ILE A 61 10.18 -8.12 -6.62
C ILE A 61 10.82 -9.21 -7.49
N LYS A 62 10.98 -8.98 -8.80
CA LYS A 62 11.54 -9.94 -9.75
C LYS A 62 13.04 -10.13 -9.50
N GLY A 63 13.38 -11.01 -8.56
CA GLY A 63 14.75 -11.41 -8.25
C GLY A 63 15.41 -12.34 -9.27
N GLY A 64 15.04 -12.27 -10.55
CA GLY A 64 15.59 -13.15 -11.59
C GLY A 64 15.19 -12.78 -13.02
N GLU A 65 15.90 -13.36 -13.98
CA GLU A 65 15.69 -13.24 -15.44
C GLU A 65 14.35 -13.85 -15.85
N GLY A 66 13.23 -13.17 -15.59
CA GLY A 66 12.05 -13.47 -16.38
C GLY A 66 12.22 -12.86 -17.75
N ARG A 67 12.19 -13.72 -18.77
CA ARG A 67 12.17 -13.36 -20.19
C ARG A 67 10.87 -12.64 -20.55
N ASP A 68 10.95 -11.78 -21.56
CA ASP A 68 9.75 -11.25 -22.21
C ASP A 68 9.01 -12.39 -22.90
N MET A 69 7.70 -12.48 -22.66
CA MET A 69 6.84 -13.43 -23.33
C MET A 69 6.35 -12.83 -24.64
N THR A 70 6.37 -13.65 -25.69
CA THR A 70 5.82 -13.29 -27.00
C THR A 70 4.30 -13.23 -26.94
N LYS A 71 3.69 -12.54 -27.91
CA LYS A 71 2.24 -12.42 -27.97
C LYS A 71 1.58 -13.79 -28.16
N GLU A 72 2.20 -14.65 -28.95
CA GLU A 72 1.72 -16.02 -29.18
C GLU A 72 1.68 -16.83 -27.88
N GLU A 73 2.70 -16.72 -27.03
CA GLU A 73 2.74 -17.41 -25.73
C GLU A 73 1.66 -16.88 -24.77
N ILE A 74 1.36 -15.57 -24.84
CA ILE A 74 0.28 -14.98 -24.05
C ILE A 74 -1.05 -15.53 -24.54
N ASP A 75 -1.34 -15.45 -25.84
CA ASP A 75 -2.62 -15.89 -26.41
C ASP A 75 -2.88 -17.39 -26.11
N GLU A 76 -1.86 -18.24 -26.18
CA GLU A 76 -1.95 -19.67 -25.81
C GLU A 76 -2.34 -19.89 -24.34
N MET A 77 -1.83 -19.07 -23.41
CA MET A 77 -2.19 -19.16 -21.98
C MET A 77 -3.64 -18.77 -21.69
N TRP A 78 -4.23 -17.91 -22.52
CA TRP A 78 -5.60 -17.42 -22.37
C TRP A 78 -6.60 -18.18 -23.26
N GLY A 79 -6.15 -19.19 -24.01
CA GLY A 79 -6.99 -20.08 -24.80
C GLY A 79 -7.55 -19.45 -26.07
N HIS A 80 -6.81 -18.50 -26.67
CA HIS A 80 -7.12 -17.89 -27.97
C HIS A 80 -6.22 -18.42 -29.07
#